data_AF-A0ABD0V805-F1
#
_entry.id   AF-A0ABD0V805-F1
#
_cell.length_a   1.000
_cell.length_b   1.000
_cell.length_c   1.000
_cell.angle_alpha   90.00
_cell.angle_beta   90.00
_cell.angle_gamma   90.00
#
_symmetry.space_group_name_H-M   'P 1'
#
loop_
_entity.id
_entity.type
_entity.pdbx_description
1 polymer ?
#
loop_
_entity_poly.entity_id
_entity_poly.type
_entity_poly.pdbx_seq_one_letter_code
_entity_poly.pdbx_strand_id
1 'polypeptide(L)'
;MASLTRTVASLAALLVLLISFTVYISTADLGSRRFSLPSLPLHSSVLCGPAPCAATAALGHRMPPLRVYMYDLPRRFNFAMMDHRPDTDPPPATGKDIPPWPPSAGIKKQHSVEYWMTVSLLVGEEEASVEEREAVRVRDGEVADVFFVPFFSSLSFNSHGRNMTDPDTEIDRKLQVDLLDILRKSDYWQRSAGRDHVFPMQHPNAFRFLRDQLNASILVVADFGRYPKSLSNLNKDVVAPYVHVVQSFMDDDSSDPFESRPTLLFFRGRTVRKDEGVVRQRLANVLAGFDDVHYEDSFATGEGIKASMRPYSLGTWLPSSEQYPRIGGLSCGRS
;
A
#
# COMPACT_ATOMS: atom_id res chain seq x y z
N MET A 1 58.15 32.07 26.85
CA MET A 1 56.87 32.74 26.52
C MET A 1 56.37 32.43 25.11
N ALA A 2 57.19 32.49 24.06
CA ALA A 2 56.76 32.24 22.67
C ALA A 2 56.15 30.85 22.37
N SER A 3 56.56 29.80 23.11
CA SER A 3 56.00 28.45 22.95
C SER A 3 54.57 28.35 23.50
N LEU A 4 54.30 28.96 24.65
CA LEU A 4 52.98 28.90 25.29
C LEU A 4 51.94 29.68 24.48
N THR A 5 52.33 30.83 23.94
CA THR A 5 51.48 31.63 23.04
C THR A 5 51.14 30.89 21.74
N ARG A 6 52.07 30.08 21.20
CA ARG A 6 51.81 29.23 20.03
C ARG A 6 50.83 28.11 20.36
N THR A 7 51.01 27.41 21.49
CA THR A 7 50.10 26.34 21.91
C THR A 7 48.68 26.85 22.18
N VAL A 8 48.55 28.00 22.84
CA VAL A 8 47.25 28.64 23.10
C VAL A 8 46.58 29.08 21.80
N ALA A 9 47.33 29.66 20.86
CA ALA A 9 46.80 30.03 19.55
C ALA A 9 46.34 28.80 18.74
N SER A 10 47.09 27.69 18.79
CA SER A 10 46.71 26.44 18.13
C SER A 10 45.45 25.82 18.72
N LEU A 11 45.31 25.81 20.05
CA LEU A 11 44.11 25.31 20.74
C LEU A 11 42.88 26.17 20.43
N ALA A 12 43.04 27.50 20.42
CA ALA A 12 41.96 28.42 20.03
C ALA A 12 41.52 28.21 18.58
N ALA A 13 42.48 28.03 17.65
CA ALA A 13 42.17 27.73 16.25
C ALA A 13 41.43 26.38 16.11
N LEU A 14 41.84 25.35 16.85
CA LEU A 14 41.18 24.04 16.83
C LEU A 14 39.74 24.12 17.36
N LEU A 15 39.51 24.90 18.42
CA LEU A 15 38.19 25.12 19.01
C LEU A 15 37.27 25.84 18.01
N VAL A 16 37.76 26.88 17.34
CA VAL A 16 37.00 27.61 16.30
C VAL A 16 36.66 26.67 15.14
N LEU A 17 37.58 25.79 14.74
CA LEU A 17 37.35 24.79 13.70
C LEU A 17 36.27 23.78 14.10
N LEU A 18 36.30 23.30 15.35
CA LEU A 18 35.30 22.38 15.89
C LEU A 18 33.91 23.01 15.98
N ILE A 19 33.83 24.27 16.44
CA ILE A 19 32.57 25.02 16.51
C ILE A 19 32.03 25.28 15.10
N SER A 20 32.88 25.67 14.16
CA SER A 20 32.49 25.89 12.76
C SER A 20 32.01 24.59 12.10
N PHE A 21 32.65 23.46 12.41
CA PHE A 21 32.27 22.15 11.88
C PHE A 21 30.94 21.65 12.48
N THR A 22 30.70 21.87 13.78
CA THR A 22 29.41 21.53 14.41
C THR A 22 28.28 22.40 13.88
N VAL A 23 28.49 23.72 13.72
CA VAL A 23 27.50 24.60 13.09
C VAL A 23 27.26 24.20 11.63
N TYR A 24 28.31 23.82 10.88
CA TYR A 24 28.17 23.32 9.52
C TYR A 24 27.35 22.02 9.45
N ILE A 25 27.59 21.05 10.34
CA ILE A 25 26.81 19.79 10.40
C ILE A 25 25.37 20.04 10.85
N SER A 26 25.14 20.96 11.77
CA SER A 26 23.79 21.28 12.26
C SER A 26 22.96 22.13 11.30
N THR A 27 23.60 22.89 10.40
CA THR A 27 22.93 23.72 9.38
C THR A 27 22.91 23.05 8.00
N ALA A 28 23.83 22.13 7.73
CA ALA A 28 23.76 21.24 6.59
C ALA A 28 22.68 20.20 6.88
N ASP A 29 21.55 20.33 6.20
CA ASP A 29 20.56 19.26 6.03
C ASP A 29 21.25 18.01 5.44
N LEU A 30 21.77 17.15 6.31
CA LEU A 30 22.36 15.85 5.99
C LEU A 30 21.31 14.87 5.43
N GLY A 31 20.04 15.27 5.33
CA GLY A 31 18.99 14.52 4.63
C GLY A 31 19.13 14.47 3.10
N SER A 32 20.05 15.27 2.50
CA SER A 32 19.95 15.55 1.06
C SER A 32 21.22 15.30 0.22
N ARG A 33 22.35 14.84 0.79
CA ARG A 33 23.60 14.58 0.01
C ARG A 33 24.19 13.18 0.22
N ARG A 34 23.52 12.23 -0.43
CA ARG A 34 24.04 11.10 -1.22
C ARG A 34 25.55 10.83 -1.11
N PHE A 35 25.91 9.76 -0.40
CA PHE A 35 26.97 8.90 -0.91
C PHE A 35 26.38 8.12 -2.09
N SER A 36 26.54 8.65 -3.29
CA SER A 36 26.46 7.83 -4.50
C SER A 36 27.67 6.89 -4.46
N LEU A 37 27.48 5.68 -3.94
CA LEU A 37 28.36 4.57 -4.27
C LEU A 37 28.39 4.49 -5.81
N PRO A 38 29.56 4.30 -6.43
CA PRO A 38 29.62 4.08 -7.87
C PRO A 38 28.76 2.85 -8.16
N SER A 39 27.68 3.06 -8.91
CA SER A 39 26.89 2.00 -9.51
C SER A 39 27.87 1.11 -10.26
N LEU A 40 28.05 -0.12 -9.77
CA LEU A 40 28.75 -1.15 -10.51
C LEU A 40 28.13 -1.24 -11.91
N PRO A 41 28.93 -1.38 -12.97
CA PRO A 41 28.43 -1.43 -14.32
C PRO A 41 27.39 -2.54 -14.41
N LEU A 42 26.18 -2.12 -14.77
CA LEU A 42 25.06 -2.95 -15.14
C LEU A 42 25.57 -3.96 -16.17
N HIS A 43 25.62 -5.25 -15.81
CA HIS A 43 25.56 -6.28 -16.84
C HIS A 43 24.14 -6.20 -17.42
N SER A 44 23.99 -5.34 -18.42
CA SER A 44 22.80 -5.15 -19.23
C SER A 44 22.56 -6.41 -20.05
N SER A 45 21.91 -7.41 -19.46
CA SER A 45 21.28 -8.50 -20.20
C SER A 45 19.76 -8.55 -20.03
N VAL A 46 19.14 -7.50 -19.47
CA VAL A 46 17.69 -7.29 -19.52
C VAL A 46 17.39 -5.80 -19.73
N LEU A 47 17.77 -5.26 -20.89
CA LEU A 47 17.29 -3.96 -21.34
C LEU A 47 15.83 -4.11 -21.76
N CYS A 48 14.96 -3.34 -21.09
CA CYS A 48 13.68 -2.82 -21.57
C CYS A 48 13.55 -2.83 -23.11
N GLY A 49 12.82 -3.82 -23.62
CA GLY A 49 12.00 -3.63 -24.82
C GLY A 49 10.67 -2.98 -24.43
N PRO A 50 9.92 -2.39 -25.39
CA PRO A 50 8.54 -1.98 -25.13
C PRO A 50 7.76 -3.17 -24.55
N ALA A 51 6.96 -2.91 -23.52
CA ALA A 51 6.26 -3.88 -22.68
C ALA A 51 5.86 -5.19 -23.40
N PRO A 52 6.16 -6.38 -22.83
CA PRO A 52 5.63 -7.65 -23.35
C PRO A 52 4.11 -7.59 -23.47
N CYS A 53 3.43 -6.88 -22.57
CA CYS A 53 1.97 -6.81 -22.49
C CYS A 53 1.27 -6.30 -23.76
N ALA A 54 1.90 -5.39 -24.53
CA ALA A 54 1.29 -4.88 -25.76
C ALA A 54 1.53 -5.80 -26.97
N ALA A 55 2.67 -6.50 -26.99
CA ALA A 55 3.03 -7.41 -28.09
C ALA A 55 2.38 -8.80 -27.94
N THR A 56 2.19 -9.29 -26.71
CA THR A 56 1.56 -10.60 -26.45
C THR A 56 0.06 -10.59 -26.65
N ALA A 57 -0.62 -9.48 -26.32
CA ALA A 57 -2.05 -9.31 -26.58
C ALA A 57 -2.38 -9.33 -28.08
N ALA A 58 -1.47 -8.84 -28.93
CA ALA A 58 -1.63 -8.84 -30.38
C ALA A 58 -1.39 -10.21 -31.04
N LEU A 59 -0.75 -11.15 -30.33
CA LEU A 59 -0.36 -12.47 -30.86
C LEU A 59 -1.22 -13.63 -30.30
N GLY A 60 -2.27 -13.32 -29.52
CA GLY A 60 -3.14 -14.35 -28.91
C GLY A 60 -2.42 -15.28 -27.93
N HIS A 61 -1.18 -14.96 -27.54
CA HIS A 61 -0.39 -15.77 -26.63
C HIS A 61 -0.60 -15.25 -25.21
N ARG A 62 -1.26 -16.04 -24.37
CA ARG A 62 -1.42 -15.72 -22.95
C ARG A 62 -0.04 -15.70 -22.30
N MET A 63 0.30 -14.59 -21.64
CA MET A 63 1.54 -14.52 -20.86
C MET A 63 1.51 -15.62 -19.79
N PRO A 64 2.63 -16.29 -19.53
CA PRO A 64 2.70 -17.23 -18.41
C PRO A 64 2.41 -16.49 -17.10
N PRO A 65 1.83 -17.17 -16.10
CA PRO A 65 1.56 -16.56 -14.80
C PRO A 65 2.86 -16.09 -14.15
N LEU A 66 2.80 -14.97 -13.44
CA LEU A 66 3.87 -14.46 -12.60
C LEU A 66 4.19 -15.47 -11.49
N ARG A 67 5.43 -15.93 -11.39
CA ARG A 67 5.86 -16.85 -10.33
C ARG A 67 6.24 -16.06 -9.10
N VAL A 68 5.51 -16.26 -8.02
CA VAL A 68 5.65 -15.48 -6.79
C VAL A 68 6.15 -16.37 -5.67
N TYR A 69 7.34 -16.08 -5.15
CA TYR A 69 7.76 -16.66 -3.87
C TYR A 69 7.12 -15.85 -2.74
N MET A 70 6.32 -16.50 -1.90
CA MET A 70 5.76 -15.86 -0.71
C MET A 70 6.52 -16.32 0.53
N TYR A 71 7.11 -15.36 1.26
CA TYR A 71 7.80 -15.64 2.52
C TYR A 71 6.90 -16.35 3.53
N ASP A 72 7.43 -17.41 4.14
CA ASP A 72 6.78 -18.09 5.26
C ASP A 72 7.04 -17.33 6.56
N LEU A 73 6.30 -16.24 6.76
CA LEU A 73 6.39 -15.40 7.96
C LEU A 73 5.55 -15.96 9.13
N PRO A 74 5.99 -15.76 10.39
CA PRO A 74 5.17 -16.03 11.58
C PRO A 74 3.80 -15.34 11.54
N ARG A 75 2.77 -15.95 12.15
CA ARG A 75 1.38 -15.48 12.07
C ARG A 75 1.16 -14.08 12.61
N ARG A 76 1.97 -13.62 13.57
CA ARG A 76 1.96 -12.24 14.10
C ARG A 76 2.14 -11.17 13.03
N PHE A 77 2.69 -11.52 11.86
CA PHE A 77 2.81 -10.60 10.73
C PHE A 77 1.54 -10.57 9.85
N ASN A 78 0.61 -11.51 10.02
CA ASN A 78 -0.60 -11.60 9.20
C ASN A 78 -1.84 -12.04 9.99
N PHE A 79 -2.20 -13.32 9.94
CA PHE A 79 -3.49 -13.84 10.34
C PHE A 79 -3.76 -13.77 11.85
N ALA A 80 -2.72 -13.71 12.70
CA ALA A 80 -2.92 -13.50 14.15
C ALA A 80 -3.45 -12.09 14.49
N MET A 81 -3.40 -11.14 13.55
CA MET A 81 -4.09 -9.85 13.70
C MET A 81 -5.57 -9.93 13.31
N MET A 82 -6.01 -11.05 12.73
CA MET A 82 -7.38 -11.27 12.25
C MET A 82 -8.15 -12.28 13.10
N ASP A 83 -7.49 -13.36 13.52
CA ASP A 83 -8.08 -14.38 14.37
C ASP A 83 -7.43 -14.41 15.76
N HIS A 84 -8.16 -14.92 16.74
CA HIS A 84 -7.69 -15.06 18.13
C HIS A 84 -6.87 -16.34 18.34
N ARG A 85 -6.30 -16.91 17.28
CA ARG A 85 -5.46 -18.12 17.40
C ARG A 85 -4.08 -17.75 17.93
N PRO A 86 -3.42 -18.63 18.70
CA PRO A 86 -2.05 -18.41 19.15
C PRO A 86 -1.08 -18.16 17.99
N ASP A 87 -0.09 -17.29 18.19
CA ASP A 87 1.00 -17.08 17.20
C ASP A 87 1.86 -18.33 16.99
N THR A 88 1.83 -19.26 17.95
CA THR A 88 2.53 -20.56 17.86
C THR A 88 1.87 -21.54 16.90
N ASP A 89 0.63 -21.29 16.47
CA ASP A 89 -0.04 -22.13 15.50
C ASP A 89 0.63 -21.97 14.12
N PRO A 90 0.62 -23.01 13.27
CA PRO A 90 1.12 -22.88 11.91
C PRO A 90 0.28 -21.86 11.11
N PRO A 91 0.90 -21.07 10.22
CA PRO A 91 0.14 -20.20 9.32
C PRO A 91 -0.77 -21.05 8.42
N PRO A 92 -1.92 -20.50 7.96
CA PRO A 92 -2.79 -21.21 7.02
C PRO A 92 -2.01 -21.67 5.79
N ALA A 93 -2.01 -22.97 5.54
CA ALA A 93 -1.31 -23.55 4.40
C ALA A 93 -2.21 -23.65 3.16
N THR A 94 -3.53 -23.73 3.38
CA THR A 94 -4.55 -24.01 2.37
C THR A 94 -5.72 -23.04 2.49
N GLY A 95 -6.57 -22.98 1.46
CA GLY A 95 -7.75 -22.10 1.42
C GLY A 95 -8.74 -22.34 2.56
N LYS A 96 -8.85 -23.58 3.04
CA LYS A 96 -9.80 -23.98 4.09
C LYS A 96 -9.44 -23.45 5.48
N ASP A 97 -8.15 -23.21 5.74
CA ASP A 97 -7.64 -22.78 7.05
C ASP A 97 -7.55 -21.26 7.20
N ILE A 98 -7.83 -20.53 6.11
CA ILE A 98 -7.75 -19.06 6.05
C ILE A 98 -8.95 -18.47 6.78
N PRO A 99 -8.72 -17.62 7.80
CA PRO A 99 -9.81 -16.93 8.48
C PRO A 99 -10.51 -15.98 7.49
N PRO A 100 -11.85 -15.98 7.41
CA PRO A 100 -12.57 -15.00 6.60
C PRO A 100 -12.36 -13.60 7.16
N TRP A 101 -12.40 -12.59 6.30
CA TRP A 101 -12.34 -11.20 6.77
C TRP A 101 -13.54 -10.90 7.68
N PRO A 102 -13.33 -10.41 8.92
CA PRO A 102 -14.43 -10.22 9.88
C PRO A 102 -15.49 -9.25 9.36
N PRO A 103 -16.79 -9.60 9.38
CA PRO A 103 -17.85 -8.69 8.94
C PRO A 103 -17.90 -7.37 9.74
N SER A 104 -17.49 -7.41 11.01
CA SER A 104 -17.44 -6.26 11.92
C SER A 104 -16.20 -5.37 11.74
N ALA A 105 -15.28 -5.69 10.83
CA ALA A 105 -14.04 -4.94 10.64
C ALA A 105 -14.26 -3.50 10.14
N GLY A 106 -15.43 -3.20 9.55
CA GLY A 106 -15.80 -1.87 9.09
C GLY A 106 -14.75 -1.25 8.17
N ILE A 107 -14.33 -0.03 8.49
CA ILE A 107 -13.36 0.74 7.69
C ILE A 107 -11.99 0.06 7.59
N LYS A 108 -11.62 -0.83 8.51
CA LYS A 108 -10.35 -1.57 8.44
C LYS A 108 -10.27 -2.45 7.19
N LYS A 109 -11.42 -2.88 6.66
CA LYS A 109 -11.51 -3.65 5.40
C LYS A 109 -11.03 -2.85 4.19
N GLN A 110 -11.10 -1.52 4.23
CA GLN A 110 -10.80 -0.68 3.08
C GLN A 110 -9.37 -0.88 2.53
N HIS A 111 -8.42 -1.22 3.41
CA HIS A 111 -6.99 -1.41 3.09
C HIS A 111 -6.56 -2.88 3.14
N SER A 112 -7.46 -3.82 2.86
CA SER A 112 -7.20 -5.26 3.01
C SER A 112 -6.53 -5.93 1.82
N VAL A 113 -5.88 -5.18 0.91
CA VAL A 113 -5.18 -5.76 -0.25
C VAL A 113 -4.15 -6.82 0.16
N GLU A 114 -3.47 -6.60 1.29
CA GLU A 114 -2.51 -7.53 1.89
C GLU A 114 -3.12 -8.92 2.17
N TYR A 115 -4.36 -8.96 2.64
CA TYR A 115 -5.09 -10.19 2.86
C TYR A 115 -5.47 -10.83 1.53
N TRP A 116 -6.09 -10.10 0.61
CA TRP A 116 -6.55 -10.69 -0.66
C TRP A 116 -5.41 -11.23 -1.52
N MET A 117 -4.27 -10.54 -1.56
CA MET A 117 -3.07 -11.03 -2.26
C MET A 117 -2.54 -12.32 -1.63
N THR A 118 -2.48 -12.37 -0.29
CA THR A 118 -2.03 -13.56 0.45
C THR A 118 -2.96 -14.74 0.22
N VAL A 119 -4.28 -14.53 0.34
CA VAL A 119 -5.30 -15.56 0.12
C VAL A 119 -5.28 -16.06 -1.32
N SER A 120 -5.14 -15.16 -2.30
CA SER A 120 -5.07 -15.55 -3.72
C SER A 120 -3.89 -16.48 -4.01
N LEU A 121 -2.72 -16.24 -3.38
CA LEU A 121 -1.56 -17.11 -3.51
C LEU A 121 -1.69 -18.44 -2.76
N LEU A 122 -2.45 -18.48 -1.65
CA LEU A 122 -2.68 -19.69 -0.85
C LEU A 122 -3.76 -20.60 -1.45
N VAL A 123 -4.94 -20.07 -1.76
CA VAL A 123 -6.04 -20.81 -2.40
C VAL A 123 -5.63 -21.30 -3.78
N GLY A 124 -4.74 -20.54 -4.43
CA GLY A 124 -4.14 -20.94 -5.67
C GLY A 124 -3.47 -22.33 -5.61
N GLU A 125 -2.97 -22.79 -4.48
CA GLU A 125 -2.35 -24.12 -4.45
C GLU A 125 -3.37 -25.26 -4.57
N GLU A 126 -4.65 -25.03 -4.30
CA GLU A 126 -5.67 -26.09 -4.19
C GLU A 126 -6.61 -26.23 -5.40
N GLU A 127 -7.02 -25.12 -6.03
CA GLU A 127 -8.12 -25.14 -7.01
C GLU A 127 -7.72 -24.63 -8.41
N ALA A 128 -7.56 -25.56 -9.37
CA ALA A 128 -7.55 -25.37 -10.83
C ALA A 128 -6.23 -25.06 -11.57
N SER A 129 -6.26 -25.38 -12.87
CA SER A 129 -5.20 -25.38 -13.88
C SER A 129 -4.40 -24.07 -13.93
N VAL A 130 -3.07 -24.21 -14.01
CA VAL A 130 -2.08 -23.12 -14.04
C VAL A 130 -2.35 -22.11 -15.17
N GLU A 131 -3.00 -22.56 -16.26
CA GLU A 131 -3.19 -21.79 -17.50
C GLU A 131 -4.16 -20.61 -17.38
N GLU A 132 -4.96 -20.53 -16.32
CA GLU A 132 -5.93 -19.44 -16.13
C GLU A 132 -5.51 -18.31 -15.18
N ARG A 133 -4.31 -18.41 -14.61
CA ARG A 133 -3.92 -17.51 -13.52
C ARG A 133 -2.96 -16.43 -13.97
N GLU A 134 -3.02 -15.32 -13.28
CA GLU A 134 -2.11 -14.19 -13.49
C GLU A 134 -0.86 -14.31 -12.64
N ALA A 135 -0.98 -14.92 -11.47
CA ALA A 135 0.12 -15.21 -10.57
C ALA A 135 -0.04 -16.61 -9.94
N VAL A 136 1.08 -17.28 -9.72
CA VAL A 136 1.15 -18.58 -9.06
C VAL A 136 2.21 -18.56 -7.98
N ARG A 137 1.90 -19.15 -6.82
CA ARG A 137 2.87 -19.30 -5.75
C ARG A 137 3.90 -20.37 -6.13
N VAL A 138 5.18 -20.05 -5.97
CA VAL A 138 6.28 -21.02 -6.06
C VAL A 138 6.94 -21.18 -4.69
N ARG A 139 7.38 -22.41 -4.39
CA ARG A 139 8.05 -22.75 -3.13
C ARG A 139 9.57 -22.58 -3.17
N ASP A 140 10.13 -22.66 -4.37
CA ASP A 140 11.55 -22.40 -4.61
C ASP A 140 11.71 -20.93 -5.05
N GLY A 141 12.51 -20.17 -4.30
CA GLY A 141 12.78 -18.77 -4.61
C GLY A 141 13.69 -18.58 -5.82
N GLU A 142 14.47 -19.60 -6.21
CA GLU A 142 15.36 -19.53 -7.37
C GLU A 142 14.60 -19.48 -8.70
N VAL A 143 13.35 -19.94 -8.70
CA VAL A 143 12.46 -19.89 -9.88
C VAL A 143 11.41 -18.78 -9.78
N ALA A 144 11.49 -17.91 -8.77
CA ALA A 144 10.54 -16.83 -8.59
C ALA A 144 10.88 -15.62 -9.44
N ASP A 145 9.85 -14.97 -9.99
CA ASP A 145 9.98 -13.69 -10.69
C ASP A 145 9.97 -12.52 -9.70
N VAL A 146 9.23 -12.66 -8.59
CA VAL A 146 9.13 -11.67 -7.50
C VAL A 146 8.93 -12.34 -6.13
N PHE A 147 9.24 -11.59 -5.08
CA PHE A 147 9.17 -12.02 -3.68
C PHE A 147 8.07 -11.28 -2.93
N PHE A 148 6.96 -11.92 -2.66
CA PHE A 148 5.86 -11.32 -1.90
C PHE A 148 6.11 -11.45 -0.39
N VAL A 149 5.97 -10.33 0.32
CA VAL A 149 6.10 -10.25 1.77
C VAL A 149 4.70 -10.13 2.39
N PRO A 150 4.13 -11.21 2.95
CA PRO A 150 2.77 -11.22 3.48
C PRO A 150 2.70 -10.59 4.88
N PHE A 151 3.22 -9.36 5.02
CA PHE A 151 3.04 -8.55 6.23
C PHE A 151 1.80 -7.68 6.08
N PHE A 152 0.84 -7.87 6.97
CA PHE A 152 -0.41 -7.11 6.98
C PHE A 152 -0.19 -5.74 7.63
N SER A 153 0.63 -4.92 6.97
CA SER A 153 1.14 -3.65 7.48
C SER A 153 0.05 -2.60 7.68
N SER A 154 -1.01 -2.64 6.87
CA SER A 154 -2.18 -1.76 7.00
C SER A 154 -3.02 -2.17 8.22
N LEU A 155 -3.22 -3.47 8.42
CA LEU A 155 -3.90 -4.00 9.60
C LEU A 155 -3.09 -3.79 10.87
N SER A 156 -1.77 -3.95 10.82
CA SER A 156 -0.86 -3.69 11.95
C SER A 156 -1.00 -2.26 12.45
N PHE A 157 -0.95 -1.28 11.54
CA PHE A 157 -1.26 0.11 11.85
C PHE A 157 -2.68 0.27 12.43
N ASN A 158 -3.71 -0.30 11.80
CA ASN A 158 -5.09 -0.16 12.26
C ASN A 158 -5.39 -0.83 13.62
N SER A 159 -4.56 -1.79 14.02
CA SER A 159 -4.71 -2.53 15.28
C SER A 159 -3.87 -1.93 16.40
N HIS A 160 -2.70 -1.36 16.07
CA HIS A 160 -1.70 -0.93 17.07
C HIS A 160 -1.34 0.56 17.00
N GLY A 161 -1.81 1.33 16.02
CA GLY A 161 -1.41 2.73 15.82
C GLY A 161 -2.60 3.64 15.56
N ARG A 162 -3.29 4.09 16.61
CA ARG A 162 -4.39 5.07 16.42
C ARG A 162 -3.85 6.43 16.00
N ASN A 163 -2.81 6.90 16.68
CA ASN A 163 -2.18 8.20 16.40
C ASN A 163 -0.67 8.11 16.15
N MET A 164 -0.10 6.90 16.21
CA MET A 164 1.36 6.66 16.14
C MET A 164 2.15 7.33 17.27
N THR A 165 1.47 7.63 18.36
CA THR A 165 2.01 8.22 19.60
C THR A 165 1.50 7.47 20.82
N ASP A 166 0.65 6.47 20.64
CA ASP A 166 0.09 5.66 21.70
C ASP A 166 1.07 4.51 22.08
N PRO A 167 1.05 4.00 23.32
CA PRO A 167 1.99 2.94 23.72
C PRO A 167 1.92 1.68 22.83
N ASP A 168 0.73 1.35 22.33
CA ASP A 168 0.50 0.19 21.45
C ASP A 168 1.27 0.31 20.12
N THR A 169 1.62 1.53 19.72
CA THR A 169 2.40 1.82 18.51
C THR A 169 3.78 1.14 18.53
N GLU A 170 4.33 0.86 19.71
CA GLU A 170 5.59 0.12 19.83
C GLU A 170 5.45 -1.35 19.38
N ILE A 171 4.24 -1.91 19.37
CA ILE A 171 3.97 -3.25 18.80
C ILE A 171 4.16 -3.21 17.28
N ASP A 172 3.58 -2.23 16.58
CA ASP A 172 3.75 -2.05 15.14
C ASP A 172 5.21 -1.75 14.78
N ARG A 173 5.89 -0.88 15.55
CA ARG A 173 7.33 -0.64 15.38
C ARG A 173 8.13 -1.94 15.50
N LYS A 174 7.87 -2.73 16.53
CA LYS A 174 8.58 -4.00 16.77
C LYS A 174 8.33 -4.99 15.63
N LEU A 175 7.10 -5.10 15.12
CA LEU A 175 6.80 -5.92 13.95
C LEU A 175 7.62 -5.47 12.73
N GLN A 176 7.72 -4.17 12.46
CA GLN A 176 8.54 -3.67 11.35
C GLN A 176 10.03 -3.99 11.51
N VAL A 177 10.57 -3.80 12.72
CA VAL A 177 11.98 -4.12 13.03
C VAL A 177 12.26 -5.61 12.82
N ASP A 178 11.44 -6.46 13.44
CA ASP A 178 11.62 -7.91 13.40
C ASP A 178 11.46 -8.44 11.97
N LEU A 179 10.53 -7.90 11.19
CA LEU A 179 10.35 -8.28 9.79
C LEU A 179 11.60 -7.95 8.96
N LEU A 180 12.14 -6.73 9.09
CA LEU A 180 13.34 -6.36 8.34
C LEU A 180 14.56 -7.20 8.77
N ASP A 181 14.66 -7.59 10.04
CA ASP A 181 15.69 -8.51 10.51
C ASP A 181 15.57 -9.89 9.84
N ILE A 182 14.35 -10.45 9.78
CA ILE A 182 14.07 -11.71 9.07
C ILE A 182 14.46 -11.59 7.59
N LEU A 183 14.00 -10.54 6.91
CA LEU A 183 14.26 -10.36 5.48
C LEU A 183 15.75 -10.18 5.20
N ARG A 184 16.47 -9.35 5.95
CA ARG A 184 17.91 -9.11 5.75
C ARG A 184 18.78 -10.35 5.92
N LYS A 185 18.33 -11.32 6.72
CA LYS A 185 19.02 -12.60 6.89
C LYS A 185 18.76 -13.59 5.77
N SER A 186 17.76 -13.35 4.91
CA SER A 186 17.44 -14.19 3.76
C SER A 186 18.36 -13.90 2.58
N ASP A 187 18.89 -14.95 1.95
CA ASP A 187 19.70 -14.86 0.73
C ASP A 187 18.97 -14.12 -0.40
N TYR A 188 17.65 -14.30 -0.50
CA TYR A 188 16.82 -13.64 -1.50
C TYR A 188 16.82 -12.12 -1.35
N TRP A 189 16.75 -11.61 -0.11
CA TRP A 189 16.87 -10.17 0.14
C TRP A 189 18.29 -9.68 -0.13
N GLN A 190 19.31 -10.42 0.31
CA GLN A 190 20.70 -10.00 0.14
C GLN A 190 21.10 -9.88 -1.33
N ARG A 191 20.56 -10.75 -2.20
CA ARG A 191 20.79 -10.72 -3.65
C ARG A 191 20.33 -9.43 -4.33
N SER A 192 19.14 -8.94 -3.97
CA SER A 192 18.50 -7.81 -4.66
C SER A 192 18.47 -6.52 -3.83
N ALA A 193 18.86 -6.59 -2.56
CA ALA A 193 18.61 -5.55 -1.57
C ALA A 193 17.14 -5.10 -1.52
N GLY A 194 16.21 -6.04 -1.70
CA GLY A 194 14.77 -5.77 -1.63
C GLY A 194 14.12 -5.31 -2.94
N ARG A 195 14.85 -5.22 -4.05
CA ARG A 195 14.33 -4.66 -5.32
C ARG A 195 13.24 -5.49 -5.99
N ASP A 196 13.27 -6.79 -5.81
CA ASP A 196 12.29 -7.75 -6.32
C ASP A 196 11.22 -8.12 -5.27
N HIS A 197 11.20 -7.40 -4.14
CA HIS A 197 10.25 -7.63 -3.05
C HIS A 197 9.02 -6.75 -3.17
N VAL A 198 7.84 -7.36 -3.03
CA VAL A 198 6.54 -6.72 -3.08
C VAL A 198 5.98 -6.56 -1.67
N PHE A 199 5.74 -5.33 -1.26
CA PHE A 199 5.15 -4.98 0.03
C PHE A 199 3.77 -4.34 -0.12
N PRO A 200 2.71 -4.93 0.43
CA PRO A 200 1.42 -4.28 0.49
C PRO A 200 1.43 -3.21 1.58
N MET A 201 1.39 -1.93 1.18
CA MET A 201 1.45 -0.73 2.04
C MET A 201 0.33 0.24 1.70
N GLN A 202 -0.89 -0.29 1.60
CA GLN A 202 -2.04 0.45 1.08
C GLN A 202 -2.53 1.53 2.04
N HIS A 203 -2.49 1.31 3.36
CA HIS A 203 -2.76 2.37 4.31
C HIS A 203 -1.61 3.41 4.30
N PRO A 204 -1.86 4.73 4.28
CA PRO A 204 -0.80 5.74 4.14
C PRO A 204 0.17 5.83 5.33
N ASN A 205 -0.21 5.25 6.47
CA ASN A 205 0.66 5.10 7.65
C ASN A 205 1.16 3.66 7.84
N ALA A 206 0.89 2.75 6.91
CA ALA A 206 1.50 1.44 6.93
C ALA A 206 3.04 1.58 6.93
N PHE A 207 3.71 0.75 7.71
CA PHE A 207 5.18 0.73 7.80
C PHE A 207 5.84 2.06 8.20
N ARG A 208 5.12 2.97 8.85
CA ARG A 208 5.53 4.37 9.02
C ARG A 208 6.93 4.55 9.63
N PHE A 209 7.37 3.67 10.52
CA PHE A 209 8.64 3.84 11.24
C PHE A 209 9.85 3.55 10.38
N LEU A 210 9.76 2.51 9.54
CA LEU A 210 10.90 2.01 8.80
C LEU A 210 10.69 2.03 7.28
N ARG A 211 9.65 2.70 6.78
CA ARG A 211 9.29 2.69 5.34
C ARG A 211 10.41 3.14 4.41
N ASP A 212 11.27 4.05 4.87
CA ASP A 212 12.41 4.53 4.06
C ASP A 212 13.42 3.41 3.79
N GLN A 213 13.42 2.34 4.60
CA GLN A 213 14.23 1.14 4.37
C GLN A 213 13.67 0.24 3.26
N LEU A 214 12.45 0.51 2.77
CA LEU A 214 11.79 -0.20 1.68
C LEU A 214 11.86 0.54 0.33
N ASN A 215 12.70 1.58 0.24
CA ASN A 215 12.73 2.46 -0.93
C ASN A 215 13.04 1.71 -2.24
N ALA A 216 13.88 0.68 -2.18
CA ALA A 216 14.23 -0.13 -3.34
C ALA A 216 13.09 -1.07 -3.78
N SER A 217 12.14 -1.38 -2.89
CA SER A 217 11.12 -2.40 -3.08
C SER A 217 9.91 -1.91 -3.89
N ILE A 218 9.14 -2.87 -4.40
CA ILE A 218 7.87 -2.65 -5.07
C ILE A 218 6.78 -2.49 -4.01
N LEU A 219 6.15 -1.32 -3.95
CA LEU A 219 5.10 -1.02 -2.99
C LEU A 219 3.74 -1.12 -3.67
N VAL A 220 2.79 -1.76 -3.00
CA VAL A 220 1.37 -1.72 -3.37
C VAL A 220 0.69 -0.68 -2.49
N VAL A 221 0.38 0.48 -3.07
CA VAL A 221 -0.11 1.68 -2.36
C VAL A 221 -1.54 2.04 -2.79
N ALA A 222 -2.22 2.90 -2.03
CA ALA A 222 -3.55 3.39 -2.44
C ALA A 222 -3.48 4.59 -3.39
N ASP A 223 -2.44 5.41 -3.26
CA ASP A 223 -2.16 6.57 -4.10
C ASP A 223 -0.69 7.00 -3.91
N PHE A 224 -0.20 7.88 -4.79
CA PHE A 224 1.14 8.47 -4.69
C PHE A 224 1.16 9.82 -3.96
N GLY A 225 0.02 10.28 -3.44
CA GLY A 225 -0.10 11.61 -2.81
C GLY A 225 0.46 11.66 -1.39
N ARG A 226 0.59 10.50 -0.72
CA ARG A 226 0.96 10.41 0.71
C ARG A 226 2.44 10.14 0.96
N TYR A 227 3.16 9.67 -0.04
CA TYR A 227 4.57 9.32 0.06
C TYR A 227 5.43 10.29 -0.74
N PRO A 228 6.67 10.59 -0.29
CA PRO A 228 7.60 11.35 -1.11
C PRO A 228 7.91 10.55 -2.39
N LYS A 229 8.08 11.23 -3.52
CA LYS A 229 8.38 10.60 -4.82
C LYS A 229 9.63 9.71 -4.79
N SER A 230 10.57 10.04 -3.90
CA SER A 230 11.76 9.23 -3.68
C SER A 230 11.40 7.82 -3.20
N LEU A 231 10.40 7.69 -2.31
CA LEU A 231 9.94 6.44 -1.71
C LEU A 231 8.92 5.71 -2.59
N SER A 232 7.93 6.45 -3.12
CA SER A 232 6.89 5.85 -3.95
C SER A 232 6.63 6.58 -5.25
N ASN A 233 6.64 5.83 -6.36
CA ASN A 233 6.49 6.36 -7.71
C ASN A 233 6.05 5.32 -8.74
N LEU A 234 5.48 5.82 -9.85
CA LEU A 234 4.96 5.03 -10.97
C LEU A 234 5.98 4.14 -11.67
N ASN A 235 7.29 4.36 -11.49
CA ASN A 235 8.30 3.55 -12.19
C ASN A 235 8.48 2.17 -11.56
N LYS A 236 8.09 2.00 -10.28
CA LYS A 236 8.30 0.75 -9.54
C LYS A 236 7.08 0.25 -8.76
N ASP A 237 6.15 1.13 -8.41
CA ASP A 237 5.05 0.81 -7.49
C ASP A 237 3.71 0.67 -8.21
N VAL A 238 2.80 -0.03 -7.55
CA VAL A 238 1.46 -0.31 -8.05
C VAL A 238 0.43 0.36 -7.16
N VAL A 239 -0.58 0.99 -7.79
CA VAL A 239 -1.76 1.47 -7.09
C VAL A 239 -2.81 0.37 -7.06
N ALA A 240 -3.23 -0.03 -5.86
CA ALA A 240 -4.35 -0.94 -5.66
C ALA A 240 -5.60 -0.17 -5.20
N PRO A 241 -6.78 -0.50 -5.76
CA PRO A 241 -8.02 0.14 -5.37
C PRO A 241 -8.39 -0.21 -3.93
N TYR A 242 -9.11 0.69 -3.27
CA TYR A 242 -9.74 0.41 -1.99
C TYR A 242 -10.79 -0.67 -2.13
N VAL A 243 -10.88 -1.55 -1.13
CA VAL A 243 -12.01 -2.47 -1.04
C VAL A 243 -13.27 -1.69 -0.70
N HIS A 244 -14.33 -1.90 -1.47
CA HIS A 244 -15.63 -1.30 -1.19
C HIS A 244 -16.13 -1.76 0.18
N VAL A 245 -16.45 -0.78 1.03
CA VAL A 245 -17.01 -1.00 2.38
C VAL A 245 -18.55 -1.01 2.37
N VAL A 246 -19.14 -0.68 1.22
CA VAL A 246 -20.57 -0.80 0.93
C VAL A 246 -20.79 -1.98 -0.01
N GLN A 247 -21.97 -2.60 0.07
CA GLN A 247 -22.34 -3.67 -0.85
C GLN A 247 -22.47 -3.11 -2.26
N SER A 248 -22.00 -3.86 -3.24
CA SER A 248 -22.32 -3.59 -4.64
C SER A 248 -23.81 -3.84 -4.85
N PHE A 249 -24.49 -2.88 -5.43
CA PHE A 249 -25.86 -3.01 -5.86
C PHE A 249 -25.85 -3.57 -7.29
N MET A 250 -26.13 -4.86 -7.43
CA MET A 250 -26.00 -5.59 -8.71
C MET A 250 -27.32 -5.66 -9.48
N ASP A 251 -28.43 -5.69 -8.75
CA ASP A 251 -29.78 -5.79 -9.29
C ASP A 251 -30.53 -4.52 -8.94
N ASP A 252 -31.17 -3.93 -9.93
CA ASP A 252 -32.01 -2.77 -9.74
C ASP A 252 -33.33 -3.15 -9.04
N ASP A 253 -33.82 -2.30 -8.14
CA ASP A 253 -35.11 -2.56 -7.48
C ASP A 253 -36.22 -2.34 -8.50
N SER A 254 -36.98 -3.41 -8.82
CA SER A 254 -38.08 -3.32 -9.77
C SER A 254 -39.21 -2.39 -9.31
N SER A 255 -39.31 -2.13 -8.00
CA SER A 255 -40.25 -1.18 -7.40
C SER A 255 -39.71 0.26 -7.30
N ASP A 256 -38.40 0.47 -7.50
CA ASP A 256 -37.70 1.76 -7.54
C ASP A 256 -36.57 1.72 -8.59
N PRO A 257 -36.90 1.66 -9.90
CA PRO A 257 -35.90 1.52 -10.95
C PRO A 257 -35.05 2.79 -11.07
N PHE A 258 -33.81 2.64 -11.53
CA PHE A 258 -32.83 3.69 -11.74
C PHE A 258 -33.41 4.91 -12.48
N GLU A 259 -34.16 4.67 -13.56
CA GLU A 259 -34.79 5.72 -14.38
C GLU A 259 -35.85 6.56 -13.65
N SER A 260 -36.40 6.06 -12.54
CA SER A 260 -37.41 6.77 -11.74
C SER A 260 -36.82 7.62 -10.61
N ARG A 261 -35.50 7.51 -10.37
CA ARG A 261 -34.85 8.15 -9.23
C ARG A 261 -34.58 9.63 -9.54
N PRO A 262 -35.13 10.57 -8.74
CA PRO A 262 -35.02 12.00 -9.04
C PRO A 262 -33.67 12.60 -8.66
N THR A 263 -32.82 11.88 -7.91
CA THR A 263 -31.52 12.37 -7.44
C THR A 263 -30.41 11.84 -8.34
N LEU A 264 -29.76 12.76 -9.06
CA LEU A 264 -28.60 12.48 -9.90
C LEU A 264 -27.31 12.29 -9.07
N LEU A 265 -27.10 13.17 -8.07
CA LEU A 265 -25.88 13.16 -7.27
C LEU A 265 -26.20 13.29 -5.79
N PHE A 266 -25.50 12.50 -4.97
CA PHE A 266 -25.60 12.58 -3.53
C PHE A 266 -24.21 12.58 -2.91
N PHE A 267 -23.98 13.55 -2.05
CA PHE A 267 -22.81 13.67 -1.21
C PHE A 267 -23.26 13.92 0.21
N ARG A 268 -22.78 13.09 1.14
CA ARG A 268 -22.97 13.27 2.57
C ARG A 268 -21.67 12.98 3.29
N GLY A 269 -21.01 14.03 3.76
CA GLY A 269 -19.73 13.89 4.45
C GLY A 269 -19.09 15.23 4.75
N ARG A 270 -18.00 15.22 5.51
CA ARG A 270 -17.30 16.46 5.89
C ARG A 270 -16.92 17.30 4.67
N THR A 271 -17.46 18.49 4.52
CA THR A 271 -17.07 19.42 3.45
C THR A 271 -15.72 20.03 3.75
N VAL A 272 -15.48 20.38 5.01
CA VAL A 272 -14.19 20.87 5.51
C VAL A 272 -13.42 19.71 6.16
N ARG A 273 -12.42 19.17 5.46
CA ARG A 273 -11.56 18.08 5.97
C ARG A 273 -10.20 18.09 5.28
N LYS A 274 -9.13 17.85 6.04
CA LYS A 274 -7.73 17.84 5.59
C LYS A 274 -7.30 19.22 5.07
N ASP A 275 -6.95 19.37 3.79
CA ASP A 275 -6.51 20.61 3.14
C ASP A 275 -7.68 21.61 3.04
N GLU A 276 -8.28 21.93 4.19
CA GLU A 276 -9.44 22.81 4.40
C GLU A 276 -10.68 22.45 3.57
N GLY A 277 -10.70 21.25 2.98
CA GLY A 277 -11.78 20.83 2.10
C GLY A 277 -11.84 21.58 0.77
N VAL A 278 -10.74 22.21 0.30
CA VAL A 278 -10.74 23.08 -0.89
C VAL A 278 -11.47 22.45 -2.09
N VAL A 279 -11.22 21.17 -2.38
CA VAL A 279 -11.89 20.46 -3.49
C VAL A 279 -13.37 20.25 -3.22
N ARG A 280 -13.74 19.83 -2.00
CA ARG A 280 -15.13 19.59 -1.61
C ARG A 280 -15.93 20.90 -1.60
N GLN A 281 -15.34 21.98 -1.12
CA GLN A 281 -15.98 23.30 -1.13
C GLN A 281 -16.20 23.81 -2.55
N ARG A 282 -15.21 23.65 -3.45
CA ARG A 282 -15.40 23.97 -4.88
C ARG A 282 -16.52 23.14 -5.49
N LEU A 283 -16.57 21.84 -5.20
CA LEU A 283 -17.63 20.96 -5.69
C LEU A 283 -19.00 21.39 -5.15
N ALA A 284 -19.11 21.70 -3.86
CA ALA A 284 -20.34 22.22 -3.24
C ALA A 284 -20.85 23.48 -3.95
N ASN A 285 -19.94 24.42 -4.25
CA ASN A 285 -20.30 25.67 -4.92
C ASN A 285 -20.76 25.46 -6.36
N VAL A 286 -20.11 24.56 -7.11
CA VAL A 286 -20.48 24.25 -8.50
C VAL A 286 -21.82 23.53 -8.58
N LEU A 287 -22.12 22.67 -7.60
CA LEU A 287 -23.35 21.89 -7.54
C LEU A 287 -24.50 22.60 -6.82
N ALA A 288 -24.28 23.82 -6.31
CA ALA A 288 -25.31 24.56 -5.60
C ALA A 288 -26.44 24.98 -6.55
N GLY A 289 -27.69 24.74 -6.13
CA GLY A 289 -28.88 25.16 -6.86
C GLY A 289 -29.41 24.15 -7.89
N PHE A 290 -28.83 22.96 -7.99
CA PHE A 290 -29.40 21.85 -8.76
C PHE A 290 -30.35 21.03 -7.87
N ASP A 291 -31.61 20.91 -8.29
CA ASP A 291 -32.68 20.26 -7.51
C ASP A 291 -32.51 18.74 -7.39
N ASP A 292 -31.79 18.13 -8.35
CA ASP A 292 -31.45 16.70 -8.40
C ASP A 292 -30.12 16.37 -7.70
N VAL A 293 -29.53 17.33 -6.97
CA VAL A 293 -28.27 17.14 -6.25
C VAL A 293 -28.45 17.33 -4.74
N HIS A 294 -28.16 16.27 -3.97
CA HIS A 294 -28.08 16.35 -2.51
C HIS A 294 -26.63 16.50 -2.07
N TYR A 295 -26.24 17.65 -1.52
CA TYR A 295 -24.87 17.89 -1.06
C TYR A 295 -24.86 18.40 0.39
N GLU A 296 -24.46 17.55 1.33
CA GLU A 296 -24.60 17.80 2.76
C GLU A 296 -23.28 17.64 3.53
N ASP A 297 -22.93 18.65 4.34
CA ASP A 297 -21.87 18.51 5.35
C ASP A 297 -22.34 17.59 6.49
N SER A 298 -21.56 16.54 6.76
CA SER A 298 -21.91 15.59 7.80
C SER A 298 -20.69 14.99 8.50
N PHE A 299 -20.91 14.55 9.74
CA PHE A 299 -19.89 13.85 10.52
C PHE A 299 -20.00 12.34 10.32
N ALA A 300 -18.86 11.67 10.36
CA ALA A 300 -18.77 10.20 10.34
C ALA A 300 -19.15 9.59 11.71
N THR A 301 -20.39 9.83 12.15
CA THR A 301 -20.99 9.14 13.32
C THR A 301 -21.68 7.85 12.85
N GLY A 302 -21.98 6.93 13.77
CA GLY A 302 -22.76 5.73 13.44
C GLY A 302 -24.11 6.05 12.81
N GLU A 303 -24.76 7.12 13.26
CA GLU A 303 -26.01 7.63 12.67
C GLU A 303 -25.79 8.28 11.30
N GLY A 304 -24.73 9.08 11.14
CA GLY A 304 -24.39 9.71 9.85
C GLY A 304 -24.06 8.68 8.77
N ILE A 305 -23.38 7.59 9.14
CA ILE A 305 -23.10 6.45 8.28
C ILE A 305 -24.41 5.75 7.90
N LYS A 306 -25.28 5.42 8.87
CA LYS A 306 -26.59 4.82 8.59
C LYS A 306 -27.46 5.70 7.71
N ALA A 307 -27.46 7.01 7.91
CA ALA A 307 -28.20 7.97 7.09
C ALA A 307 -27.64 8.06 5.66
N SER A 308 -26.32 7.93 5.48
CA SER A 308 -25.67 7.88 4.17
C SER A 308 -25.85 6.53 3.45
N MET A 309 -26.20 5.49 4.20
CA MET A 309 -26.50 4.13 3.71
C MET A 309 -28.00 3.86 3.61
N ARG A 310 -28.86 4.82 3.98
CA ARG A 310 -30.28 4.73 3.60
C ARG A 310 -30.33 4.67 2.08
N PRO A 311 -31.26 3.90 1.49
CA PRO A 311 -31.37 3.79 0.04
C PRO A 311 -31.85 5.12 -0.53
N TYR A 312 -30.94 6.07 -0.66
CA TYR A 312 -30.83 6.81 -1.89
C TYR A 312 -30.09 5.84 -2.79
N SER A 313 -30.85 5.10 -3.56
CA SER A 313 -30.42 4.10 -4.52
C SER A 313 -29.69 4.82 -5.68
N LEU A 314 -28.60 5.51 -5.40
CA LEU A 314 -27.86 6.26 -6.42
C LEU A 314 -27.17 5.27 -7.34
N GLY A 315 -27.59 5.24 -8.60
CA GLY A 315 -26.90 4.44 -9.60
C GLY A 315 -25.48 4.95 -9.77
N THR A 316 -24.52 4.10 -9.50
CA THR A 316 -23.15 4.28 -9.95
C THR A 316 -23.10 4.00 -11.45
N TRP A 317 -22.62 4.98 -12.23
CA TRP A 317 -22.13 4.74 -13.58
C TRP A 317 -21.00 3.70 -13.52
N LEU A 318 -21.28 2.51 -14.05
CA LEU A 318 -20.26 1.58 -14.53
C LEU A 318 -20.56 1.31 -16.01
N PRO A 319 -19.58 1.50 -16.92
CA PRO A 319 -19.72 0.95 -18.26
C PRO A 319 -19.84 -0.57 -18.15
N SER A 320 -20.86 -1.12 -18.80
CA SER A 320 -21.14 -2.54 -18.85
C SER A 320 -19.97 -3.34 -19.44
N SER A 321 -19.47 -4.32 -18.71
CA SER A 321 -19.25 -5.68 -19.22
C SER A 321 -18.81 -6.61 -18.09
N GLU A 322 -19.67 -7.58 -17.80
CA GLU A 322 -19.42 -8.95 -17.36
C GLU A 322 -18.22 -9.34 -16.49
N GLN A 323 -18.57 -10.14 -15.48
CA GLN A 323 -17.77 -11.05 -14.67
C GLN A 323 -16.95 -10.43 -13.54
N TYR A 324 -17.10 -11.07 -12.37
CA TYR A 324 -16.33 -10.98 -11.13
C TYR A 324 -14.99 -10.24 -11.23
N PRO A 325 -14.60 -9.45 -10.22
CA PRO A 325 -13.26 -8.89 -10.17
C PRO A 325 -12.25 -10.02 -9.94
N ARG A 326 -11.82 -10.67 -11.03
CA ARG A 326 -10.44 -11.14 -11.15
C ARG A 326 -9.61 -9.87 -11.07
N ILE A 327 -8.76 -9.77 -10.05
CA ILE A 327 -7.76 -8.70 -9.97
C ILE A 327 -6.85 -8.94 -11.17
N GLY A 328 -7.12 -8.23 -12.25
CA GLY A 328 -6.54 -8.49 -13.55
C GLY A 328 -6.33 -7.26 -14.38
N GLY A 329 -5.08 -7.06 -14.78
CA GLY A 329 -4.67 -6.16 -15.86
C GLY A 329 -4.84 -4.66 -15.58
N LEU A 330 -3.73 -4.01 -15.18
CA LEU A 330 -3.55 -2.59 -15.40
C LEU A 330 -3.59 -2.30 -16.92
N SER A 331 -4.73 -1.83 -17.40
CA SER A 331 -4.86 -1.23 -18.73
C SER A 331 -4.22 0.16 -18.70
N CYS A 332 -3.11 0.32 -19.42
CA CYS A 332 -2.49 1.60 -19.69
C CYS A 332 -3.28 2.32 -20.79
N GLY A 333 -4.19 3.22 -20.41
CA GLY A 333 -4.86 4.11 -21.34
C GLY A 333 -3.86 5.10 -21.94
N ARG A 334 -3.64 5.02 -23.25
CA ARG A 334 -2.99 6.10 -24.01
C ARG A 334 -3.98 7.25 -24.19
N SER A 335 -3.48 8.46 -23.93
CA SER A 335 -4.03 9.74 -24.41
C SER A 335 -4.02 9.83 -25.93
#